data_AF-A0A242PAT8-F1
#
_entry.id   AF-A0A242PAT8-F1
#
_cell.length_a   1.000
_cell.length_b   1.000
_cell.length_c   1.000
_cell.angle_alpha   90.00
_cell.angle_beta   90.00
_cell.angle_gamma   90.00
#
_symmetry.space_group_name_H-M   'P 1'
#
loop_
_entity.id
_entity.type
_entity.pdbx_description
1 polymer ?
#
loop_
_entity_poly.entity_id
_entity_poly.type
_entity_poly.pdbx_seq_one_letter_code
_entity_poly.pdbx_strand_id
1 'polypeptide(L)'
;MINCGVNSDRVLAYYDLPKGVSIKTAYAHPDDYVKGNFNSLRSVMGYEFDHTRSIKLTNMYRKANQNFDHFYAGNYCNLDGKLSNGNLCNYKGKLKFRRSWQETWNKTYSNTLDLVGKFDTSSIIDDMLIGVEYNIEK
;
A
#
# COMPACT_ATOMS: atom_id res chain seq x y z
N MET A 1 24.28 -20.18 -15.69
CA MET A 1 23.18 -20.91 -15.02
C MET A 1 22.46 -19.90 -14.14
N ILE A 2 21.22 -19.53 -14.47
CA ILE A 2 20.42 -18.66 -13.61
C ILE A 2 19.80 -19.59 -12.57
N ASN A 3 20.27 -19.46 -11.33
CA ASN A 3 19.78 -20.21 -10.19
C ASN A 3 18.42 -19.60 -9.81
N CYS A 4 17.32 -20.13 -10.37
CA CYS A 4 15.97 -19.73 -9.99
C CYS A 4 15.69 -20.31 -8.59
N GLY A 5 16.16 -19.60 -7.56
CA GLY A 5 15.88 -19.92 -6.17
C GLY A 5 14.38 -20.05 -5.96
N VAL A 6 13.96 -21.20 -5.43
CA VAL A 6 12.59 -21.48 -5.03
C VAL A 6 12.30 -20.64 -3.79
N ASN A 7 12.03 -19.36 -3.97
CA ASN A 7 11.43 -18.56 -2.90
C ASN A 7 9.95 -18.92 -2.87
N SER A 8 9.61 -19.82 -1.95
CA SER A 8 8.25 -20.31 -1.66
C SER A 8 7.19 -19.20 -1.54
N ASP A 9 7.62 -17.97 -1.27
CA ASP A 9 6.75 -16.86 -0.87
C ASP A 9 6.38 -15.90 -2.01
N ARG A 10 7.00 -16.00 -3.20
CA ARG A 10 6.71 -15.09 -4.34
C ARG A 10 6.76 -15.81 -5.68
N VAL A 11 6.01 -15.31 -6.66
CA VAL A 11 6.23 -15.68 -8.07
C VAL A 11 7.58 -15.09 -8.53
N LEU A 12 8.18 -15.68 -9.57
CA LEU A 12 9.31 -15.09 -10.30
C LEU A 12 9.09 -13.58 -10.47
N ALA A 13 10.12 -12.77 -10.21
CA ALA A 13 10.05 -11.34 -10.43
C ALA A 13 10.18 -11.02 -11.92
N TYR A 14 9.71 -9.83 -12.32
CA TYR A 14 9.77 -9.34 -13.70
C TYR A 14 11.16 -9.51 -14.33
N TYR A 15 12.20 -9.15 -13.58
CA TYR A 15 13.60 -9.14 -14.04
C TYR A 15 14.23 -10.55 -14.09
N ASP A 16 13.57 -11.55 -13.51
CA ASP A 16 14.02 -12.94 -13.52
C ASP A 16 13.34 -13.76 -14.64
N LEU A 17 12.48 -13.14 -15.44
CA LEU A 17 11.90 -13.79 -16.61
C LEU A 17 12.97 -14.06 -17.66
N PRO A 18 12.99 -15.26 -18.28
CA PRO A 18 13.88 -15.55 -19.39
C PRO A 18 13.70 -14.57 -20.54
N LYS A 19 14.81 -14.25 -21.22
CA LYS A 19 14.80 -13.37 -22.40
C LYS A 19 13.82 -13.91 -23.45
N GLY A 20 12.98 -13.02 -23.98
CA GLY A 20 11.96 -13.35 -24.98
C GLY A 20 10.58 -13.69 -24.43
N VAL A 21 10.42 -13.76 -23.10
CA VAL A 21 9.11 -13.97 -22.46
C VAL A 21 8.41 -12.63 -22.27
N SER A 22 7.22 -12.47 -22.85
CA SER A 22 6.42 -11.26 -22.67
C SER A 22 5.80 -11.23 -21.27
N ILE A 23 6.05 -10.13 -20.58
CA ILE A 23 5.53 -9.86 -19.23
C ILE A 23 4.01 -9.76 -19.22
N LYS A 24 3.42 -9.32 -20.34
CA LYS A 24 1.97 -9.18 -20.49
C LYS A 24 1.30 -10.53 -20.59
N THR A 25 1.97 -11.54 -21.11
CA THR A 25 1.39 -12.88 -21.32
C THR A 25 1.84 -13.88 -20.26
N ALA A 26 2.99 -13.66 -19.62
CA ALA A 26 3.50 -14.55 -18.59
C ALA A 26 2.69 -14.47 -17.29
N TYR A 27 2.23 -13.26 -16.91
CA TYR A 27 1.40 -13.04 -15.72
C TYR A 27 -0.08 -12.84 -16.03
N ALA A 28 -0.48 -12.68 -17.30
CA ALA A 28 -1.87 -12.43 -17.64
C ALA A 28 -2.78 -13.56 -17.16
N HIS A 29 -3.66 -13.21 -16.23
CA HIS A 29 -4.89 -13.93 -15.95
C HIS A 29 -6.06 -13.06 -16.44
N PRO A 30 -7.15 -13.63 -16.99
CA PRO A 30 -8.31 -12.86 -17.44
C PRO A 30 -8.93 -11.95 -16.36
N ASP A 31 -8.69 -12.29 -15.09
CA ASP A 31 -9.24 -11.59 -13.91
C ASP A 31 -8.20 -10.73 -13.17
N ASP A 32 -7.04 -10.44 -13.78
CA ASP A 32 -5.97 -9.68 -13.14
C ASP A 32 -6.29 -8.18 -13.11
N TYR A 33 -6.76 -7.68 -11.97
CA TYR A 33 -6.95 -6.25 -11.73
C TYR A 33 -6.66 -5.88 -10.27
N VAL A 34 -6.01 -4.74 -10.07
CA VAL A 34 -5.90 -4.09 -8.76
C VAL A 34 -6.82 -2.89 -8.78
N LYS A 35 -7.82 -2.87 -7.89
CA LYS A 35 -8.77 -1.76 -7.78
C LYS A 35 -8.69 -1.14 -6.39
N GLY A 36 -8.17 0.08 -6.35
CA GLY A 36 -8.17 0.93 -5.15
C GLY A 36 -9.23 2.01 -5.27
N ASN A 37 -10.03 2.19 -4.23
CA ASN A 37 -10.91 3.35 -4.07
C ASN A 37 -10.51 4.11 -2.81
N PHE A 38 -10.27 5.41 -2.93
CA PHE A 38 -9.88 6.27 -1.82
C PHE A 38 -10.72 7.54 -1.82
N ASN A 39 -11.40 7.78 -0.70
CA ASN A 39 -12.19 8.99 -0.49
C ASN A 39 -11.76 9.62 0.84
N SER A 40 -11.60 10.94 0.85
CA SER A 40 -11.29 11.69 2.07
C SER A 40 -12.11 12.97 2.15
N LEU A 41 -12.56 13.29 3.36
CA LEU A 41 -13.14 14.57 3.71
C LEU A 41 -12.33 15.15 4.86
N ARG A 42 -11.93 16.41 4.72
CA ARG A 42 -11.21 17.14 5.76
C ARG A 42 -11.91 18.46 6.04
N SER A 43 -12.15 18.74 7.31
CA SER A 43 -12.64 20.02 7.80
C SER A 43 -11.63 20.62 8.76
N VAL A 44 -11.39 21.92 8.63
CA VAL A 44 -10.49 22.67 9.50
C VAL A 44 -11.27 23.88 10.01
N MET A 45 -11.34 24.00 11.32
CA MET A 45 -11.92 25.15 12.00
C MET A 45 -10.83 25.78 12.85
N GLY A 46 -10.74 27.10 12.85
CA GLY A 46 -9.73 27.82 13.61
C GLY A 46 -10.33 29.04 14.28
N TYR A 47 -9.74 29.43 15.40
CA TYR A 47 -10.03 30.68 16.08
C TYR A 47 -8.72 31.31 16.55
N GLU A 48 -8.53 32.58 16.22
CA GLU A 48 -7.41 33.39 16.69
C GLU A 48 -7.86 34.15 17.94
N PHE A 49 -7.18 33.92 19.06
CA PHE A 49 -7.46 34.64 20.30
C PHE A 49 -6.86 36.05 20.25
N ASP A 50 -5.67 36.15 19.64
CA ASP A 50 -4.93 37.38 19.40
C ASP A 50 -3.94 37.15 18.24
N HIS A 51 -3.10 38.15 17.94
CA HIS A 51 -2.11 38.08 16.86
C HIS A 51 -0.97 37.06 17.09
N THR A 52 -0.94 36.40 18.24
CA THR A 52 0.12 35.48 18.67
C THR A 52 -0.38 34.11 19.11
N ARG A 53 -1.69 33.90 19.27
CA ARG A 53 -2.29 32.67 19.79
C ARG A 53 -3.53 32.27 19.02
N SER A 54 -3.59 31.00 18.64
CA SER A 54 -4.72 30.42 17.91
C SER A 54 -4.99 28.99 18.35
N ILE A 55 -6.24 28.57 18.18
CA ILE A 55 -6.65 27.17 18.31
C ILE A 55 -7.18 26.68 16.97
N LYS A 56 -6.89 25.43 16.64
CA LYS A 56 -7.31 24.79 15.40
C LYS A 56 -7.82 23.39 15.68
N LEU A 57 -9.03 23.12 15.21
CA LEU A 57 -9.62 21.79 15.18
C LEU A 57 -9.60 21.27 13.74
N THR A 58 -8.89 20.17 13.51
CA THR A 58 -8.87 19.45 12.25
C THR A 58 -9.63 18.14 12.40
N ASN A 59 -10.68 17.96 11.61
CA ASN A 59 -11.44 16.71 11.54
C ASN A 59 -11.19 16.06 10.17
N MET A 60 -10.90 14.77 10.14
CA MET A 60 -10.67 14.02 8.92
C MET A 60 -11.43 12.70 8.94
N TYR A 61 -12.11 12.43 7.84
CA TYR A 61 -12.70 11.14 7.55
C TYR A 61 -12.04 10.58 6.29
N ARG A 62 -11.60 9.33 6.37
CA ARG A 62 -10.95 8.63 5.26
C ARG A 62 -11.62 7.27 5.08
N LYS A 63 -11.87 6.90 3.83
CA LYS A 63 -12.31 5.56 3.44
C LYS A 63 -11.37 5.04 2.36
N ALA A 64 -10.78 3.87 2.59
CA ALA A 64 -9.92 3.20 1.63
C ALA A 64 -10.41 1.76 1.44
N ASN A 65 -10.66 1.39 0.19
CA ASN A 65 -10.94 0.01 -0.20
C ASN A 65 -9.84 -0.41 -1.15
N GLN A 66 -9.23 -1.57 -0.92
CA GLN A 66 -8.27 -2.17 -1.83
C GLN A 66 -8.71 -3.60 -2.12
N ASN A 67 -8.71 -3.97 -3.39
CA ASN A 67 -8.94 -5.32 -3.86
C ASN A 67 -7.75 -5.69 -4.74
N PHE A 68 -7.02 -6.74 -4.34
CA PHE A 68 -5.84 -7.21 -5.03
C PHE A 68 -5.68 -8.72 -4.88
N ASP A 69 -5.00 -9.31 -5.86
CA ASP A 69 -4.59 -10.71 -5.82
C ASP A 69 -3.13 -10.84 -5.38
N HIS A 70 -2.88 -11.77 -4.46
CA HIS A 70 -1.56 -12.25 -4.14
C HIS A 70 -1.26 -13.51 -4.96
N PHE A 71 -0.18 -13.44 -5.74
CA PHE A 71 0.36 -14.60 -6.44
C PHE A 71 1.61 -15.12 -5.74
N TYR A 72 1.67 -16.43 -5.49
CA TYR A 72 2.79 -17.07 -4.79
C TYR A 72 3.03 -18.50 -5.31
N ALA A 73 4.17 -19.10 -4.90
CA ALA A 73 4.59 -20.44 -5.30
C ALA A 73 4.53 -20.67 -6.83
N GLY A 74 5.01 -19.68 -7.60
CA GLY A 74 4.94 -19.69 -9.05
C GLY A 74 6.09 -20.44 -9.72
N ASN A 75 5.79 -21.27 -10.72
CA ASN A 75 6.78 -21.94 -11.56
C ASN A 75 6.61 -21.56 -13.03
N TYR A 76 7.71 -21.23 -13.69
CA TYR A 76 7.75 -20.94 -15.12
C TYR A 76 8.05 -22.20 -15.92
N CYS A 77 7.25 -22.45 -16.96
CA CYS A 77 7.52 -23.48 -17.94
C CYS A 77 8.23 -22.86 -19.13
N ASN A 78 9.48 -23.26 -19.38
CA ASN A 78 10.24 -22.72 -20.51
C ASN A 78 9.66 -23.13 -21.86
N LEU A 79 10.16 -22.53 -22.93
CA LEU A 79 9.70 -22.80 -24.30
C LEU A 79 9.96 -24.26 -24.72
N ASP A 80 10.95 -24.91 -24.12
CA ASP A 80 11.26 -26.33 -24.33
C ASP A 80 10.32 -27.27 -23.56
N GLY A 81 9.41 -26.75 -22.71
CA GLY A 81 8.48 -27.54 -21.92
C GLY A 81 9.07 -28.13 -20.64
N LYS A 82 10.02 -27.44 -20.02
CA LYS A 82 10.65 -27.83 -18.76
C LYS A 82 10.54 -26.74 -17.69
N LEU A 83 10.45 -27.19 -16.44
CA LEU A 83 10.55 -26.37 -15.23
C LEU A 83 12.02 -26.16 -14.84
N SER A 84 12.28 -25.28 -13.87
CA SER A 84 13.64 -25.02 -13.34
C SER A 84 14.31 -26.26 -12.74
N ASN A 85 13.52 -27.21 -12.22
CA ASN A 85 14.00 -28.49 -11.70
C ASN A 85 14.13 -29.58 -12.79
N GLY A 86 13.93 -29.26 -14.07
CA GLY A 86 14.05 -30.19 -15.19
C GLY A 86 12.82 -31.02 -15.49
N ASN A 87 11.78 -30.98 -14.65
CA ASN A 87 10.53 -31.71 -14.89
C ASN A 87 9.79 -31.17 -16.11
N LEU A 88 9.10 -32.06 -16.84
CA LEU A 88 8.26 -31.68 -17.97
C LEU A 88 7.02 -30.89 -17.51
N CYS A 89 6.60 -29.93 -18.32
CA CYS A 89 5.41 -29.11 -18.10
C CYS A 89 4.64 -28.88 -19.42
N ASN A 90 3.32 -28.77 -19.31
CA ASN A 90 2.41 -28.64 -20.47
C ASN A 90 1.92 -27.20 -20.74
N TYR A 91 2.48 -26.21 -20.04
CA TYR A 91 2.10 -24.80 -20.15
C TYR A 91 3.27 -23.93 -20.64
N LYS A 92 3.90 -24.35 -21.75
CA LYS A 92 5.09 -23.71 -22.36
C LYS A 92 4.95 -22.19 -22.49
N GLY A 93 5.97 -21.48 -22.03
CA GLY A 93 6.02 -20.02 -22.07
C GLY A 93 5.12 -19.30 -21.06
N LYS A 94 4.46 -20.03 -20.15
CA LYS A 94 3.55 -19.48 -19.14
C LYS A 94 4.06 -19.72 -17.72
N LEU A 95 3.64 -18.86 -16.80
CA LEU A 95 3.76 -19.10 -15.35
C LEU A 95 2.51 -19.84 -14.85
N LYS A 96 2.71 -20.75 -13.91
CA LYS A 96 1.64 -21.31 -13.08
C LYS A 96 1.91 -20.90 -11.64
N PHE A 97 0.94 -20.26 -11.00
CA PHE A 97 1.06 -19.74 -9.64
C PHE A 97 -0.18 -20.09 -8.82
N ARG A 98 -0.05 -20.02 -7.50
CA ARG A 98 -1.20 -20.00 -6.59
C ARG A 98 -1.68 -18.57 -6.46
N ARG A 99 -3.00 -18.40 -6.45
CA ARG A 99 -3.68 -17.11 -6.28
C ARG A 99 -4.37 -17.11 -4.92
N SER A 100 -4.21 -16.04 -4.16
CA SER A 100 -5.06 -15.70 -3.01
C SER A 100 -5.62 -14.32 -3.23
N TRP A 101 -6.95 -14.23 -3.27
CA TRP A 101 -7.64 -12.96 -3.35
C TRP A 101 -7.72 -12.31 -1.96
N GLN A 102 -7.52 -11.00 -1.89
CA GLN A 102 -7.67 -10.24 -0.66
C GLN A 102 -8.40 -8.92 -0.91
N GLU A 103 -9.37 -8.64 -0.05
CA GLU A 103 -10.07 -7.37 0.02
C GLU A 103 -9.83 -6.74 1.40
N THR A 104 -9.47 -5.46 1.39
CA THR A 104 -9.29 -4.67 2.61
C THR A 104 -10.14 -3.42 2.52
N TRP A 105 -10.79 -3.11 3.63
CA TRP A 105 -11.70 -2.00 3.76
C TRP A 105 -11.47 -1.32 5.09
N ASN A 106 -11.02 -0.08 5.05
CA ASN A 106 -10.67 0.66 6.24
C ASN A 106 -11.37 2.03 6.20
N LYS A 107 -11.97 2.38 7.33
CA LYS A 107 -12.49 3.71 7.61
C LYS A 107 -11.74 4.29 8.80
N THR A 108 -11.20 5.48 8.61
CA THR A 108 -10.48 6.20 9.64
C THR A 108 -11.18 7.51 9.94
N TYR A 109 -11.40 7.78 11.24
CA TYR A 109 -11.84 9.06 11.75
C TYR A 109 -10.73 9.63 12.61
N SER A 110 -10.28 10.83 12.29
CA SER A 110 -9.19 11.52 12.97
C SER A 110 -9.66 12.91 13.39
N ASN A 111 -9.34 13.28 14.63
CA ASN A 111 -9.63 14.60 15.17
C ASN A 111 -8.37 15.10 15.86
N THR A 112 -7.89 16.27 15.46
CA THR A 112 -6.70 16.91 16.03
C THR A 112 -7.10 18.29 16.53
N LEU A 113 -6.78 18.58 17.80
CA LEU A 113 -6.94 19.90 18.41
C LEU A 113 -5.55 20.46 18.71
N ASP A 114 -5.19 21.54 18.03
CA ASP A 114 -3.90 22.21 18.17
C ASP A 114 -4.10 23.59 18.80
N LEU A 115 -3.38 23.87 19.88
CA LEU A 115 -3.18 25.21 20.43
C LEU A 115 -1.78 25.68 20.02
N VAL A 116 -1.70 26.80 19.32
CA VAL A 116 -0.44 27.37 18.82
C VAL A 116 -0.30 28.79 19.35
N GLY A 117 0.87 29.14 19.86
CA GLY A 117 1.19 30.54 20.08
C GLY A 117 2.35 30.82 21.01
N LYS A 118 2.51 32.11 21.34
CA LYS A 118 3.53 32.61 22.26
C LYS A 118 3.04 32.60 23.69
N PHE A 119 3.72 31.87 24.56
CA PHE A 119 3.45 31.81 25.99
C PHE A 119 4.56 32.53 26.75
N ASP A 120 4.17 33.53 27.53
CA ASP A 120 5.08 34.29 28.38
C ASP A 120 5.01 33.72 29.80
N THR A 121 6.12 33.17 30.29
CA THR A 121 6.28 32.74 31.69
C THR A 121 7.26 33.64 32.43
N SER A 122 7.10 34.96 32.30
CA SER A 122 7.82 36.04 32.98
C SER A 122 9.31 36.17 32.63
N SER A 123 10.06 35.08 32.63
CA SER A 123 11.50 35.07 32.33
C SER A 123 11.82 34.52 30.93
N ILE A 124 10.85 33.88 30.28
CA ILE A 124 11.00 33.19 28.99
C ILE A 124 9.72 33.40 28.18
N ILE A 125 9.89 33.71 26.90
CA ILE A 125 8.82 33.74 25.90
C ILE A 125 9.03 32.54 24.98
N ASP A 126 8.09 31.60 25.01
CA ASP A 126 8.14 30.37 24.23
C ASP A 126 7.13 30.37 23.10
N ASP A 127 7.58 30.06 21.88
CA ASP A 127 6.71 29.72 20.76
C ASP A 127 6.37 28.23 20.85
N MET A 128 5.11 27.91 21.16
CA MET A 128 4.70 26.53 21.41
C MET A 128 3.52 26.10 20.53
N LEU A 129 3.53 24.82 20.15
CA LEU A 129 2.38 24.11 19.64
C LEU A 129 2.10 22.94 20.59
N ILE A 130 0.89 22.87 21.11
CA ILE A 130 0.41 21.77 21.94
C ILE A 130 -0.80 21.17 21.23
N GLY A 131 -0.69 19.90 20.85
CA GLY A 131 -1.72 19.19 20.10
C GLY A 131 -2.20 17.93 20.81
N VAL A 132 -3.49 17.63 20.68
CA VAL A 132 -4.08 16.33 21.04
C VAL A 132 -4.73 15.74 19.81
N GLU A 133 -4.38 14.50 19.49
CA GLU A 133 -4.93 13.77 18.36
C GLU A 133 -5.65 12.51 18.82
N TYR A 134 -6.82 12.26 18.23
CA TYR A 134 -7.63 11.08 18.45
C TYR A 134 -8.00 10.42 17.13
N ASN A 135 -7.64 9.14 17.01
CA ASN A 135 -7.87 8.33 15.81
C ASN A 135 -8.67 7.06 16.15
N ILE A 136 -9.67 6.76 15.33
CA ILE A 136 -10.34 5.45 15.32
C ILE A 136 -10.27 4.89 13.91
N GLU A 137 -9.87 3.63 13.82
CA GLU A 137 -9.93 2.83 12.59
C GLU A 137 -10.99 1.73 12.73
N LYS A 138 -11.74 1.48 11.66
CA LYS A 138 -12.78 0.45 11.55
C LYS A 138 -12.72 -0.25 10.20
#